data_AF-V2XBK1-F1
#
_entry.id   AF-V2XBK1-F1
#
_cell.length_a   1.000
_cell.length_b   1.000
_cell.length_c   1.000
_cell.angle_alpha   90.00
_cell.angle_beta   90.00
_cell.angle_gamma   90.00
#
_symmetry.space_group_name_H-M   'P 1'
#
loop_
_entity.id
_entity.type
_entity.pdbx_description
1 polymer ?
#
loop_
_entity_poly.entity_id
_entity_poly.type
_entity_poly.pdbx_seq_one_letter_code
_entity_poly.pdbx_strand_id
1 'polypeptide(L)'
;MSSNISQLNDFEILFFDVYGTLCDWETGICDGLKPLLSRFSISSKWTRKEALEAFTAIEADLQAKHPQLLYRDLLAKAHEVMEERLKAASGKPVDTTTLEGDPNTITSTSGSSSSNADSSSPNAHVLFGSSIKDWPLFPDTVDALQKLSQRYKLCVLSNVDRASFSYTLAKLSGDSSHPERYQPPSEGYWFPQEAPGSKSPFTLILTAQDVGTYKPDPNGFECALKVVASDPRHFGTGGDKDAKERVLWVAQSLFHDVHPVSKIGVQSAWIDRKGAVMGLNVEPVGYSWKADTLGELAEMVEKESK
;
A
#
# COMPACT_ATOMS: atom_id res chain seq x y z
N MET A 1 -5.59 -33.36 22.06
CA MET A 1 -6.30 -33.12 20.79
C MET A 1 -5.23 -32.75 19.78
N SER A 2 -5.06 -33.52 18.71
CA SER A 2 -4.07 -33.20 17.68
C SER A 2 -4.55 -31.91 17.01
N SER A 3 -3.84 -30.80 17.21
CA SER A 3 -4.07 -29.60 16.41
C SER A 3 -3.76 -29.98 14.96
N ASN A 4 -4.78 -30.11 14.11
CA ASN A 4 -4.54 -30.23 12.68
C ASN A 4 -3.77 -28.97 12.25
N ILE A 5 -2.59 -29.17 11.68
CA ILE A 5 -1.80 -28.09 11.09
C ILE A 5 -2.57 -27.64 9.84
N SER A 6 -2.91 -26.35 9.77
CA SER A 6 -3.59 -25.80 8.60
C SER A 6 -2.76 -25.97 7.33
N GLN A 7 -3.42 -26.18 6.22
CA GLN A 7 -2.87 -26.17 4.87
C GLN A 7 -3.36 -24.91 4.13
N LEU A 8 -2.63 -24.46 3.10
CA LEU A 8 -3.06 -23.32 2.27
C LEU A 8 -4.44 -23.57 1.66
N ASN A 9 -4.75 -24.83 1.36
CA ASN A 9 -6.04 -25.24 0.82
C ASN A 9 -7.21 -25.18 1.82
N ASP A 10 -6.98 -24.94 3.11
CA ASP A 10 -8.05 -24.79 4.11
C ASP A 10 -8.73 -23.42 4.03
N PHE A 11 -8.05 -22.43 3.43
CA PHE A 11 -8.55 -21.07 3.27
C PHE A 11 -9.39 -20.89 2.02
N GLU A 12 -10.25 -19.88 2.06
CA GLU A 12 -11.16 -19.52 0.97
C GLU A 12 -10.85 -18.13 0.40
N ILE A 13 -10.19 -17.30 1.21
CA ILE A 13 -10.00 -15.88 0.97
C ILE A 13 -8.54 -15.51 1.24
N LEU A 14 -7.93 -14.78 0.31
CA LEU A 14 -6.63 -14.16 0.52
C LEU A 14 -6.81 -12.65 0.67
N PHE A 15 -6.39 -12.09 1.79
CA PHE A 15 -6.33 -10.64 1.98
C PHE A 15 -4.92 -10.14 1.75
N PHE A 16 -4.77 -9.21 0.81
CA PHE A 16 -3.49 -8.69 0.39
C PHE A 16 -3.23 -7.29 0.97
N ASP A 17 -2.03 -7.13 1.52
CA ASP A 17 -1.32 -5.86 1.38
C ASP A 17 -0.91 -5.64 -0.09
N VAL A 18 -0.70 -4.39 -0.50
CA VAL A 18 -0.38 -4.04 -1.90
C VAL A 18 0.98 -3.40 -2.06
N TYR A 19 1.28 -2.34 -1.31
CA TYR A 19 2.49 -1.55 -1.49
C TYR A 19 3.63 -2.14 -0.65
N GLY A 20 4.47 -2.95 -1.32
CA GLY A 20 5.53 -3.76 -0.70
C GLY A 20 5.32 -5.24 -0.99
N THR A 21 4.06 -5.64 -1.22
CA THR A 21 3.69 -7.04 -1.51
C THR A 21 3.49 -7.28 -3.01
N LEU A 22 2.70 -6.44 -3.68
CA LEU A 22 2.32 -6.54 -5.10
C LEU A 22 2.98 -5.42 -5.94
N CYS A 23 3.15 -4.24 -5.35
CA CYS A 23 3.73 -3.05 -5.97
C CYS A 23 5.06 -2.71 -5.30
N ASP A 24 6.09 -2.44 -6.11
CA ASP A 24 7.41 -1.96 -5.66
C ASP A 24 7.35 -0.44 -5.44
N TRP A 25 6.81 -0.08 -4.28
CA TRP A 25 6.68 1.31 -3.86
C TRP A 25 8.03 1.96 -3.55
N GLU A 26 9.03 1.19 -3.09
CA GLU A 26 10.35 1.72 -2.78
C GLU A 26 11.00 2.29 -4.04
N THR A 27 10.87 1.61 -5.18
CA THR A 27 11.35 2.12 -6.47
C THR A 27 10.58 3.37 -6.87
N GLY A 28 9.26 3.38 -6.67
CA GLY A 28 8.43 4.56 -6.90
C GLY A 28 8.90 5.80 -6.12
N ILE A 29 9.12 5.65 -4.81
CA ILE A 29 9.61 6.74 -3.95
C ILE A 29 11.02 7.16 -4.36
N CYS A 30 11.95 6.23 -4.50
CA CYS A 30 13.33 6.56 -4.85
C CYS A 30 13.43 7.30 -6.18
N ASP A 31 12.69 6.85 -7.20
CA ASP A 31 12.68 7.51 -8.50
C ASP A 31 12.04 8.89 -8.43
N GLY A 32 10.93 9.02 -7.70
CA GLY A 32 10.26 10.30 -7.46
C GLY A 32 11.12 11.31 -6.68
N LEU A 33 12.03 10.85 -5.82
CA LEU A 33 12.92 11.70 -5.04
C LEU A 33 14.13 12.21 -5.85
N LYS A 34 14.52 11.55 -6.95
CA LYS A 34 15.72 11.94 -7.73
C LYS A 34 15.74 13.42 -8.14
N PRO A 35 14.66 14.02 -8.67
CA PRO A 35 14.64 15.44 -9.03
C PRO A 35 14.95 16.34 -7.84
N LEU A 36 14.37 16.05 -6.65
CA LEU A 36 14.63 16.81 -5.44
C LEU A 36 16.08 16.65 -4.98
N LEU A 37 16.54 15.40 -4.79
CA LEU A 37 17.85 15.10 -4.22
C LEU A 37 19.00 15.62 -5.11
N SER A 38 18.80 15.70 -6.43
CA SER A 38 19.82 16.23 -7.35
C SER A 38 20.13 17.73 -7.16
N ARG A 39 19.24 18.47 -6.49
CA ARG A 39 19.37 19.93 -6.24
C ARG A 39 20.27 20.26 -5.04
N PHE A 40 20.68 19.26 -4.27
CA PHE A 40 21.43 19.44 -3.03
C PHE A 40 22.67 18.55 -3.00
N SER A 41 23.84 19.15 -2.76
CA SER A 41 25.11 18.41 -2.68
C SER A 41 25.17 17.47 -1.48
N ILE A 42 24.45 17.78 -0.39
CA ILE A 42 24.42 16.94 0.82
C ILE A 42 23.82 15.55 0.55
N SER A 43 22.90 15.44 -0.41
CA SER A 43 22.27 14.17 -0.81
C SER A 43 23.03 13.45 -1.92
N SER A 44 24.13 14.00 -2.46
CA SER A 44 24.83 13.41 -3.61
C SER A 44 25.47 12.05 -3.33
N LYS A 45 25.66 11.71 -2.05
CA LYS A 45 26.23 10.43 -1.60
C LYS A 45 25.21 9.47 -1.00
N TRP A 46 23.95 9.89 -0.90
CA TRP A 46 22.92 9.05 -0.30
C TRP A 46 22.73 7.79 -1.13
N THR A 47 22.81 6.66 -0.45
CA THR A 47 22.36 5.37 -0.96
C THR A 47 20.84 5.35 -1.07
N ARG A 48 20.31 4.37 -1.81
CA ARG A 48 18.86 4.10 -1.88
C ARG A 48 18.24 3.98 -0.48
N LYS A 49 18.92 3.24 0.39
CA LYS A 49 18.49 2.99 1.77
C LYS A 49 18.40 4.29 2.58
N GLU A 50 19.45 5.11 2.56
CA GLU A 50 19.47 6.38 3.30
C GLU A 50 18.37 7.35 2.82
N ALA A 51 18.10 7.40 1.50
CA ALA A 51 17.03 8.22 0.97
C ALA A 51 15.64 7.74 1.43
N LEU A 52 15.40 6.41 1.41
CA LEU A 52 14.15 5.82 1.90
C LEU A 52 13.96 6.03 3.40
N GLU A 53 15.00 5.78 4.21
CA GLU A 53 14.94 5.97 5.66
C GLU A 53 14.67 7.43 6.03
N ALA A 54 15.34 8.38 5.36
CA ALA A 54 15.10 9.80 5.59
C ALA A 54 13.67 10.22 5.22
N PHE A 55 13.12 9.68 4.12
CA PHE A 55 11.77 10.00 3.67
C PHE A 55 10.70 9.40 4.58
N THR A 56 10.84 8.11 4.89
CA THR A 56 9.86 7.36 5.68
C THR A 56 9.83 7.79 7.15
N ALA A 57 10.94 8.28 7.70
CA ALA A 57 10.93 8.92 9.02
C ALA A 57 10.04 10.17 9.05
N ILE A 58 10.06 10.98 7.99
CA ILE A 58 9.20 12.17 7.87
C ILE A 58 7.74 11.75 7.70
N GLU A 59 7.49 10.78 6.82
CA GLU A 59 6.14 10.27 6.54
C GLU A 59 5.49 9.69 7.81
N ALA A 60 6.22 8.87 8.58
CA ALA A 60 5.73 8.32 9.85
C ALA A 60 5.39 9.40 10.89
N ASP A 61 6.23 10.42 11.04
CA ASP A 61 5.97 11.56 11.94
C ASP A 61 4.70 12.31 11.54
N LEU A 62 4.50 12.53 10.23
CA LEU A 62 3.35 13.23 9.69
C LEU A 62 2.07 12.40 9.83
N GLN A 63 2.14 11.11 9.55
CA GLN A 63 1.01 10.19 9.67
C GLN A 63 0.50 10.15 11.11
N ALA A 64 1.40 10.10 12.10
CA ALA A 64 1.04 10.11 13.52
C ALA A 64 0.32 11.41 13.93
N LYS A 65 0.70 12.55 13.35
CA LYS A 65 0.07 13.85 13.61
C LYS A 65 -1.24 14.05 12.85
N HIS A 66 -1.36 13.46 11.66
CA HIS A 66 -2.45 13.70 10.72
C HIS A 66 -3.03 12.38 10.18
N PRO A 67 -3.62 11.52 11.04
CA PRO A 67 -4.05 10.17 10.67
C PRO A 67 -5.20 10.12 9.65
N GLN A 68 -5.83 11.27 9.36
CA GLN A 68 -6.94 11.40 8.42
C GLN A 68 -6.51 11.86 7.01
N LEU A 69 -5.23 12.19 6.81
CA LEU A 69 -4.75 12.59 5.49
C LEU A 69 -4.86 11.44 4.51
N LEU A 70 -5.15 11.78 3.25
CA LEU A 70 -5.01 10.80 2.18
C LEU A 70 -3.54 10.53 1.94
N TYR A 71 -3.21 9.30 1.57
CA TYR A 71 -1.82 8.89 1.44
C TYR A 71 -1.05 9.74 0.42
N ARG A 72 -1.66 10.08 -0.72
CA ARG A 72 -1.05 11.00 -1.69
C ARG A 72 -0.73 12.38 -1.12
N ASP A 73 -1.57 12.90 -0.22
CA ASP A 73 -1.39 14.22 0.38
C ASP A 73 -0.33 14.16 1.48
N LEU A 74 -0.29 13.04 2.23
CA LEU A 74 0.77 12.71 3.17
C LEU A 74 2.14 12.64 2.46
N LEU A 75 2.24 11.96 1.32
CA LEU A 75 3.48 11.87 0.53
C LEU A 75 3.90 13.23 -0.02
N ALA A 76 2.96 14.03 -0.53
CA ALA A 76 3.24 15.40 -0.96
C ALA A 76 3.82 16.22 0.19
N LYS A 77 3.25 16.07 1.40
CA LYS A 77 3.73 16.78 2.59
C LYS A 77 5.09 16.31 3.06
N ALA A 78 5.32 15.00 3.07
CA ALA A 78 6.63 14.44 3.41
C ALA A 78 7.71 14.94 2.45
N HIS A 79 7.39 15.06 1.16
CA HIS A 79 8.31 15.60 0.15
C HIS A 79 8.59 17.11 0.36
N GLU A 80 7.59 17.91 0.72
CA GLU A 80 7.78 19.33 1.07
C GLU A 80 8.69 19.48 2.29
N VAL A 81 8.41 18.75 3.37
CA VAL A 81 9.22 18.76 4.60
C VAL A 81 10.66 18.29 4.33
N MET A 82 10.84 17.27 3.48
CA MET A 82 12.17 16.82 3.08
C MET A 82 12.95 17.92 2.34
N GLU A 83 12.29 18.64 1.41
CA GLU A 83 12.93 19.77 0.71
C GLU A 83 13.41 20.84 1.69
N GLU A 84 12.58 21.21 2.66
CA GLU A 84 12.97 22.21 3.66
C GLU A 84 14.09 21.74 4.58
N ARG A 85 14.09 20.46 4.99
CA ARG A 85 15.20 19.86 5.74
C ARG A 85 16.51 19.90 4.94
N LEU A 86 16.46 19.64 3.63
CA LEU A 86 17.64 19.72 2.74
C LEU A 86 18.11 21.15 2.52
N LYS A 87 17.20 22.13 2.40
CA LYS A 87 17.53 23.57 2.36
C LYS A 87 18.25 24.00 3.64
N ALA A 88 17.70 23.66 4.81
CA ALA A 88 18.28 23.96 6.10
C ALA A 88 19.69 23.39 6.23
N ALA A 89 19.87 22.11 5.90
CA ALA A 89 21.17 21.43 5.97
C ALA A 89 22.19 21.98 4.94
N SER A 90 21.73 22.64 3.89
CA SER A 90 22.57 23.29 2.86
C SER A 90 22.79 24.78 3.09
N GLY A 91 22.33 25.34 4.22
CA GLY A 91 22.43 26.77 4.52
C GLY A 91 21.61 27.67 3.58
N LYS A 92 20.60 27.12 2.90
CA LYS A 92 19.68 27.88 2.04
C LYS A 92 18.51 28.42 2.89
N PRO A 93 17.84 29.51 2.47
CA PRO A 93 16.63 30.00 3.14
C PRO A 93 15.56 28.90 3.23
N VAL A 94 14.89 28.84 4.38
CA VAL A 94 13.90 27.80 4.74
C VAL A 94 12.58 28.49 5.04
N ASP A 95 11.47 27.92 4.58
CA ASP A 95 10.16 28.27 5.08
C ASP A 95 9.87 27.46 6.35
N THR A 96 10.04 28.09 7.51
CA THR A 96 9.85 27.39 8.79
C THR A 96 8.40 27.01 9.06
N THR A 97 7.43 27.61 8.35
CA THR A 97 5.99 27.33 8.55
C THR A 97 5.59 25.93 8.04
N THR A 98 6.38 25.34 7.15
CA THR A 98 6.08 24.03 6.55
C THR A 98 6.77 22.87 7.29
N LEU A 99 7.85 23.13 8.04
CA LEU A 99 8.65 22.14 8.76
C LEU A 99 7.87 21.35 9.82
N GLU A 100 6.86 21.98 10.44
CA GLU A 100 6.03 21.33 11.45
C GLU A 100 5.08 20.29 10.87
N GLY A 101 4.85 20.34 9.55
CA GLY A 101 4.00 19.38 8.87
C GLY A 101 2.57 19.83 8.61
N ASP A 102 2.23 21.12 8.71
CA ASP A 102 0.85 21.58 8.44
C ASP A 102 0.37 21.20 7.02
N PRO A 103 -0.64 20.34 6.89
CA PRO A 103 -1.12 19.89 5.58
C PRO A 103 -1.74 21.00 4.71
N ASN A 104 -2.11 22.14 5.30
CA ASN A 104 -2.73 23.24 4.55
C ASN A 104 -1.73 24.06 3.71
N THR A 105 -0.42 23.87 3.86
CA THR A 105 0.58 24.65 3.14
C THR A 105 0.71 24.24 1.66
N ILE A 106 0.40 22.98 1.33
CA ILE A 106 0.49 22.44 -0.03
C ILE A 106 -0.55 23.05 -0.97
N THR A 107 -1.72 23.42 -0.45
CA THR A 107 -2.78 24.11 -1.20
C THR A 107 -2.57 25.63 -1.26
N SER A 108 -1.66 26.18 -0.46
CA SER A 108 -1.53 27.62 -0.21
C SER A 108 -0.41 28.33 -0.99
N THR A 109 0.43 27.62 -1.74
CA THR A 109 1.53 28.21 -2.54
C THR A 109 1.05 28.84 -3.86
N SER A 110 0.01 29.67 -3.76
CA SER A 110 -0.32 30.72 -4.74
C SER A 110 -0.17 32.09 -4.06
N GLY A 111 1.05 32.42 -3.60
CA GLY A 111 1.33 33.74 -3.03
C GLY A 111 2.80 34.05 -2.75
N SER A 112 3.38 34.91 -3.60
CA SER A 112 4.62 35.72 -3.40
C SER A 112 5.94 34.93 -3.29
N SER A 113 6.86 34.95 -4.28
CA SER A 113 7.60 36.15 -4.67
C SER A 113 8.34 35.97 -6.03
N SER A 114 8.10 36.94 -6.93
CA SER A 114 8.92 37.42 -8.07
C SER A 114 9.27 36.53 -9.29
N SER A 115 8.75 37.03 -10.42
CA SER A 115 9.24 37.01 -11.82
C SER A 115 8.93 35.82 -12.73
N ASN A 116 7.93 36.04 -13.59
CA ASN A 116 7.76 35.53 -14.96
C ASN A 116 8.25 34.09 -15.26
N ALA A 117 7.40 33.10 -14.97
CA ALA A 117 7.33 31.84 -15.72
C ALA A 117 5.95 31.18 -15.51
N ASP A 118 5.40 30.63 -16.58
CA ASP A 118 4.11 29.91 -16.73
C ASP A 118 3.41 29.43 -15.45
N SER A 119 2.20 29.93 -15.20
CA SER A 119 1.29 29.50 -14.13
C SER A 119 0.53 28.20 -14.45
N SER A 120 1.10 27.28 -15.22
CA SER A 120 0.44 26.02 -15.62
C SER A 120 1.19 24.75 -15.22
N SER A 121 2.36 24.86 -14.57
CA SER A 121 3.09 23.68 -14.10
C SER A 121 2.57 23.24 -12.72
N PRO A 122 2.18 21.96 -12.53
CA PRO A 122 1.69 21.49 -11.24
C PRO A 122 2.80 21.56 -10.16
N ASN A 123 2.42 21.85 -8.92
CA ASN A 123 3.33 21.85 -7.77
C ASN A 123 4.08 20.50 -7.68
N ALA A 124 5.41 20.53 -7.62
CA ALA A 124 6.27 19.34 -7.62
C ALA A 124 5.96 18.38 -6.45
N HIS A 125 5.55 18.89 -5.30
CA HIS A 125 5.15 18.09 -4.14
C HIS A 125 3.86 17.31 -4.41
N VAL A 126 2.87 17.98 -5.01
CA VAL A 126 1.61 17.35 -5.43
C VAL A 126 1.86 16.30 -6.52
N LEU A 127 2.77 16.57 -7.46
CA LEU A 127 3.19 15.60 -8.46
C LEU A 127 3.85 14.37 -7.83
N PHE A 128 4.72 14.58 -6.84
CA PHE A 128 5.34 13.49 -6.10
C PHE A 128 4.29 12.64 -5.37
N GLY A 129 3.36 13.26 -4.64
CA GLY A 129 2.27 12.55 -3.99
C GLY A 129 1.37 11.78 -4.96
N SER A 130 1.14 12.36 -6.14
CA SER A 130 0.36 11.73 -7.22
C SER A 130 1.13 10.63 -7.97
N SER A 131 2.42 10.41 -7.69
CA SER A 131 3.24 9.43 -8.41
C SER A 131 2.88 7.98 -8.10
N ILE A 132 2.07 7.72 -7.08
CA ILE A 132 1.59 6.37 -6.71
C ILE A 132 1.00 5.64 -7.92
N LYS A 133 0.30 6.37 -8.80
CA LYS A 133 -0.28 5.84 -10.04
C LYS A 133 0.76 5.23 -10.99
N ASP A 134 2.02 5.66 -10.89
CA ASP A 134 3.12 5.29 -11.79
C ASP A 134 4.02 4.20 -11.20
N TRP A 135 3.88 3.87 -9.91
CA TRP A 135 4.74 2.88 -9.25
C TRP A 135 4.66 1.49 -9.90
N PRO A 136 5.80 0.80 -10.07
CA PRO A 136 5.86 -0.47 -10.78
C PRO A 136 5.29 -1.62 -9.95
N LEU A 137 4.75 -2.64 -10.63
CA LEU A 137 4.43 -3.91 -10.00
C LEU A 137 5.68 -4.79 -9.90
N PHE A 138 5.74 -5.69 -8.91
CA PHE A 138 6.74 -6.75 -8.97
C PHE A 138 6.45 -7.68 -10.17
N PRO A 139 7.47 -8.18 -10.89
CA PRO A 139 7.28 -8.91 -12.14
C PRO A 139 6.39 -10.16 -12.05
N ASP A 140 6.38 -10.84 -10.90
CA ASP A 140 5.59 -12.05 -10.63
C ASP A 140 4.11 -11.77 -10.29
N THR A 141 3.75 -10.52 -10.03
CA THR A 141 2.48 -10.17 -9.39
C THR A 141 1.26 -10.55 -10.21
N VAL A 142 1.20 -10.14 -11.48
CA VAL A 142 -0.02 -10.30 -12.30
C VAL A 142 -0.30 -11.78 -12.55
N ASP A 143 0.72 -12.54 -12.95
CA ASP A 143 0.60 -13.98 -13.22
C ASP A 143 0.21 -14.75 -11.94
N ALA A 144 0.80 -14.40 -10.80
CA ALA A 144 0.48 -15.05 -9.53
C ALA A 144 -0.95 -14.73 -9.05
N LEU A 145 -1.42 -13.48 -9.19
CA LEU A 145 -2.81 -13.12 -8.89
C LEU A 145 -3.79 -13.88 -9.79
N GLN A 146 -3.49 -14.02 -11.09
CA GLN A 146 -4.33 -14.81 -12.00
C GLN A 146 -4.45 -16.27 -11.54
N LYS A 147 -3.34 -16.90 -11.15
CA LYS A 147 -3.33 -18.27 -10.61
C LYS A 147 -4.12 -18.39 -9.31
N LEU A 148 -3.82 -17.53 -8.33
CA LEU A 148 -4.48 -17.55 -7.02
C LEU A 148 -5.99 -17.28 -7.12
N SER A 149 -6.42 -16.42 -8.05
CA SER A 149 -7.84 -16.10 -8.26
C SER A 149 -8.68 -17.29 -8.76
N GLN A 150 -8.04 -18.36 -9.29
CA GLN A 150 -8.75 -19.58 -9.67
C GLN A 150 -9.25 -20.37 -8.44
N ARG A 151 -8.64 -20.15 -7.28
CA ARG A 151 -8.89 -20.93 -6.05
C ARG A 151 -9.52 -20.12 -4.93
N TYR A 152 -9.12 -18.86 -4.78
CA TYR A 152 -9.51 -18.00 -3.65
C TYR A 152 -10.29 -16.78 -4.13
N LYS A 153 -11.12 -16.24 -3.23
CA LYS A 153 -11.57 -14.84 -3.34
C LYS A 153 -10.41 -13.94 -2.91
N LEU A 154 -9.91 -13.12 -3.82
CA LEU A 154 -8.80 -12.21 -3.51
C LEU A 154 -9.36 -10.88 -3.01
N CYS A 155 -8.83 -10.37 -1.90
CA CYS A 155 -9.24 -9.11 -1.28
C CYS A 155 -8.04 -8.23 -1.00
N VAL A 156 -8.27 -6.93 -0.81
CA VAL A 156 -7.23 -5.96 -0.48
C VAL A 156 -7.58 -5.21 0.80
N LEU A 157 -6.59 -5.00 1.66
CA LEU A 157 -6.60 -3.92 2.65
C LEU A 157 -5.35 -3.04 2.46
N SER A 158 -5.55 -1.83 1.94
CA SER A 158 -4.48 -0.91 1.56
C SER A 158 -4.50 0.38 2.37
N ASN A 159 -3.32 0.90 2.73
CA ASN A 159 -3.20 2.23 3.33
C ASN A 159 -3.40 3.38 2.31
N VAL A 160 -3.37 3.06 1.02
CA VAL A 160 -3.49 4.04 -0.06
C VAL A 160 -4.94 4.34 -0.39
N ASP A 161 -5.23 5.61 -0.65
CA ASP A 161 -6.57 6.10 -0.98
C ASP A 161 -7.13 5.52 -2.30
N ARG A 162 -8.45 5.48 -2.41
CA ARG A 162 -9.21 4.93 -3.55
C ARG A 162 -8.79 5.51 -4.90
N ALA A 163 -8.58 6.83 -4.97
CA ALA A 163 -8.26 7.52 -6.22
C ALA A 163 -6.84 7.20 -6.70
N SER A 164 -5.89 7.06 -5.79
CA SER A 164 -4.55 6.55 -6.12
C SER A 164 -4.61 5.06 -6.47
N PHE A 165 -5.38 4.27 -5.70
CA PHE A 165 -5.50 2.82 -5.87
C PHE A 165 -6.15 2.42 -7.20
N SER A 166 -7.07 3.20 -7.77
CA SER A 166 -7.70 2.88 -9.06
C SER A 166 -6.70 2.67 -10.19
N TYR A 167 -5.62 3.45 -10.22
CA TYR A 167 -4.55 3.27 -11.20
C TYR A 167 -3.73 2.01 -10.93
N THR A 168 -3.43 1.73 -9.66
CA THR A 168 -2.77 0.49 -9.26
C THR A 168 -3.64 -0.73 -9.60
N LEU A 169 -4.95 -0.66 -9.39
CA LEU A 169 -5.89 -1.73 -9.71
C LEU A 169 -5.93 -2.03 -11.21
N ALA A 170 -5.89 -1.00 -12.07
CA ALA A 170 -5.81 -1.20 -13.51
C ALA A 170 -4.56 -2.00 -13.92
N LYS A 171 -3.42 -1.72 -13.29
CA LYS A 171 -2.17 -2.49 -13.50
C LYS A 171 -2.30 -3.92 -12.98
N LEU A 172 -2.80 -4.10 -11.76
CA LEU A 172 -2.99 -5.42 -11.15
C LEU A 172 -3.99 -6.30 -11.92
N SER A 173 -4.90 -5.66 -12.67
CA SER A 173 -5.88 -6.33 -13.54
C SER A 173 -5.34 -6.64 -14.94
N GLY A 174 -4.07 -6.30 -15.24
CA GLY A 174 -3.49 -6.44 -16.57
C GLY A 174 -4.18 -5.57 -17.64
N ASP A 175 -4.76 -4.44 -17.24
CA ASP A 175 -5.65 -3.62 -18.06
C ASP A 175 -5.28 -2.12 -17.95
N SER A 176 -3.98 -1.83 -17.84
CA SER A 176 -3.44 -0.48 -17.65
C SER A 176 -3.84 0.54 -18.74
N SER A 177 -4.31 0.07 -19.91
CA SER A 177 -4.82 0.94 -20.97
C SER A 177 -6.24 1.44 -20.72
N HIS A 178 -6.93 0.92 -19.70
CA HIS A 178 -8.32 1.26 -19.36
C HIS A 178 -8.54 1.57 -17.87
N PRO A 179 -7.79 2.52 -17.27
CA PRO A 179 -7.93 2.86 -15.85
C PRO A 179 -9.32 3.40 -15.49
N GLU A 180 -10.07 3.93 -16.45
CA GLU A 180 -11.45 4.40 -16.28
C GLU A 180 -12.44 3.29 -15.88
N ARG A 181 -12.10 2.01 -16.07
CA ARG A 181 -12.94 0.88 -15.64
C ARG A 181 -12.84 0.59 -14.15
N TYR A 182 -11.78 1.06 -13.51
CA TYR A 182 -11.40 0.71 -12.14
C TYR A 182 -11.70 1.86 -11.19
N GLN A 183 -12.88 2.45 -11.30
CA GLN A 183 -13.28 3.56 -10.42
C GLN A 183 -13.90 3.03 -9.12
N PRO A 184 -13.60 3.66 -7.97
CA PRO A 184 -14.25 3.33 -6.72
C PRO A 184 -15.73 3.72 -6.75
N PRO A 185 -16.58 3.05 -5.94
CA PRO A 185 -17.97 3.46 -5.81
C PRO A 185 -18.08 4.80 -5.07
N SER A 186 -19.16 5.55 -5.33
CA SER A 186 -19.46 6.77 -4.59
C SER A 186 -19.83 6.49 -3.13
N GLU A 187 -20.44 5.34 -2.85
CA GLU A 187 -20.86 4.90 -1.52
C GLU A 187 -20.65 3.39 -1.35
N GLY A 188 -20.46 2.93 -0.11
CA GLY A 188 -20.28 1.51 0.22
C GLY A 188 -18.89 0.96 -0.12
N TYR A 189 -18.76 -0.37 -0.02
CA TYR A 189 -17.51 -1.08 -0.28
C TYR A 189 -17.27 -1.30 -1.77
N TRP A 190 -15.99 -1.42 -2.14
CA TRP A 190 -15.58 -1.52 -3.53
C TRP A 190 -15.45 -2.99 -3.96
N PHE A 191 -16.41 -3.45 -4.78
CA PHE A 191 -16.41 -4.76 -5.42
C PHE A 191 -16.07 -4.63 -6.91
N PRO A 192 -14.77 -4.58 -7.30
CA PRO A 192 -14.38 -4.21 -8.65
C PRO A 192 -14.78 -5.24 -9.71
N GLN A 193 -15.05 -6.49 -9.32
CA GLN A 193 -15.56 -7.53 -10.24
C GLN A 193 -17.00 -7.28 -10.71
N GLU A 194 -17.78 -6.45 -10.01
CA GLU A 194 -19.14 -6.12 -10.44
C GLU A 194 -19.17 -5.02 -11.51
N ALA A 195 -18.06 -4.31 -11.72
CA ALA A 195 -18.00 -3.25 -12.72
C ALA A 195 -18.02 -3.83 -14.15
N PRO A 196 -18.82 -3.25 -15.08
CA PRO A 196 -18.90 -3.74 -16.46
C PRO A 196 -17.54 -3.80 -17.16
N GLY A 197 -17.18 -4.98 -17.67
CA GLY A 197 -15.92 -5.20 -18.39
C GLY A 197 -14.67 -5.19 -17.52
N SER A 198 -14.82 -5.21 -16.19
CA SER A 198 -13.71 -5.33 -15.26
C SER A 198 -12.98 -6.65 -15.43
N LYS A 199 -11.65 -6.58 -15.41
CA LYS A 199 -10.76 -7.76 -15.36
C LYS A 199 -10.14 -7.94 -13.98
N SER A 200 -10.72 -7.31 -12.96
CA SER A 200 -10.13 -7.31 -11.64
C SER A 200 -10.02 -8.72 -11.07
N PRO A 201 -8.84 -9.12 -10.56
CA PRO A 201 -8.69 -10.39 -9.87
C PRO A 201 -9.27 -10.33 -8.44
N PHE A 202 -9.63 -9.14 -7.95
CA PHE A 202 -10.10 -8.93 -6.58
C PHE A 202 -11.62 -8.92 -6.49
N THR A 203 -12.14 -9.63 -5.49
CA THR A 203 -13.54 -9.57 -5.09
C THR A 203 -13.83 -8.29 -4.31
N LEU A 204 -12.96 -7.90 -3.39
CA LEU A 204 -13.16 -6.73 -2.51
C LEU A 204 -11.88 -5.89 -2.39
N ILE A 205 -12.03 -4.58 -2.41
CA ILE A 205 -10.98 -3.62 -2.06
C ILE A 205 -11.44 -2.79 -0.88
N LEU A 206 -10.60 -2.75 0.15
CA LEU A 206 -10.69 -1.82 1.28
C LEU A 206 -9.42 -0.98 1.32
N THR A 207 -9.59 0.31 1.51
CA THR A 207 -8.54 1.30 1.71
C THR A 207 -8.61 1.87 3.13
N ALA A 208 -7.58 2.57 3.57
CA ALA A 208 -7.60 3.32 4.84
C ALA A 208 -8.77 4.31 4.89
N GLN A 209 -9.17 4.88 3.74
CA GLN A 209 -10.36 5.72 3.65
C GLN A 209 -11.66 4.97 3.95
N ASP A 210 -11.73 3.68 3.58
CA ASP A 210 -12.92 2.84 3.78
C ASP A 210 -13.07 2.43 5.24
N VAL A 211 -11.96 2.07 5.88
CA VAL A 211 -11.95 1.54 7.25
C VAL A 211 -11.71 2.62 8.31
N GLY A 212 -11.33 3.83 7.88
CA GLY A 212 -11.11 5.00 8.73
C GLY A 212 -9.80 5.00 9.52
N THR A 213 -8.92 4.03 9.27
CA THR A 213 -7.62 3.90 9.95
C THR A 213 -6.54 3.42 9.00
N TYR A 214 -5.30 3.78 9.31
CA TYR A 214 -4.12 3.18 8.69
C TYR A 214 -3.71 1.91 9.44
N LYS A 215 -3.29 0.87 8.72
CA LYS A 215 -2.48 -0.22 9.30
C LYS A 215 -1.23 0.40 9.95
N PRO A 216 -0.80 -0.04 11.15
CA PRO A 216 -1.15 -1.29 11.85
C PRO A 216 -2.34 -1.23 12.83
N ASP A 217 -3.21 -0.22 12.76
CA ASP A 217 -4.37 -0.14 13.64
C ASP A 217 -5.30 -1.37 13.48
N PRO A 218 -5.68 -2.07 14.57
CA PRO A 218 -6.48 -3.30 14.51
C PRO A 218 -7.87 -3.10 13.88
N ASN A 219 -8.45 -1.90 13.96
CA ASN A 219 -9.80 -1.63 13.49
C ASN A 219 -9.96 -1.89 11.99
N GLY A 220 -8.91 -1.66 11.20
CA GLY A 220 -8.93 -1.94 9.76
C GLY A 220 -9.08 -3.43 9.44
N PHE A 221 -8.34 -4.27 10.17
CA PHE A 221 -8.40 -5.73 10.03
C PHE A 221 -9.73 -6.28 10.53
N GLU A 222 -10.23 -5.80 11.66
CA GLU A 222 -11.53 -6.18 12.20
C GLU A 222 -12.68 -5.79 11.25
N CYS A 223 -12.60 -4.61 10.65
CA CYS A 223 -13.54 -4.19 9.62
C CYS A 223 -13.51 -5.15 8.43
N ALA A 224 -12.32 -5.47 7.89
CA ALA A 224 -12.17 -6.40 6.77
C ALA A 224 -12.79 -7.78 7.05
N LEU A 225 -12.51 -8.35 8.22
CA LEU A 225 -13.10 -9.63 8.64
C LEU A 225 -14.62 -9.54 8.81
N LYS A 226 -15.13 -8.41 9.33
CA LYS A 226 -16.58 -8.18 9.47
C LYS A 226 -17.27 -8.10 8.10
N VAL A 227 -16.66 -7.48 7.09
CA VAL A 227 -17.20 -7.46 5.73
C VAL A 227 -17.34 -8.89 5.20
N VAL A 228 -16.28 -9.70 5.33
CA VAL A 228 -16.30 -11.11 4.92
C VAL A 228 -17.41 -11.89 5.63
N ALA A 229 -17.56 -11.71 6.95
CA ALA A 229 -18.55 -12.43 7.75
C ALA A 229 -20.00 -12.02 7.43
N SER A 230 -20.22 -10.77 7.04
CA SER A 230 -21.56 -10.20 6.87
C SER A 230 -22.08 -10.19 5.42
N ASP A 231 -21.25 -10.56 4.45
CA ASP A 231 -21.60 -10.53 3.03
C ASP A 231 -21.54 -11.93 2.37
N PRO A 232 -22.57 -12.78 2.61
CA PRO A 232 -22.63 -14.10 2.01
C PRO A 232 -22.85 -14.06 0.48
N ARG A 233 -23.24 -12.92 -0.09
CA ARG A 233 -23.38 -12.78 -1.56
C ARG A 233 -22.02 -12.88 -2.24
N HIS A 234 -21.01 -12.22 -1.70
CA HIS A 234 -19.67 -12.22 -2.29
C HIS A 234 -18.77 -13.33 -1.75
N PHE A 235 -18.91 -13.67 -0.47
CA PHE A 235 -18.00 -14.57 0.22
C PHE A 235 -18.60 -15.94 0.53
N GLY A 236 -19.90 -16.16 0.30
CA GLY A 236 -20.59 -17.37 0.75
C GLY A 236 -20.73 -17.42 2.27
N THR A 237 -21.49 -18.40 2.76
CA THR A 237 -21.84 -18.49 4.19
C THR A 237 -20.69 -18.95 5.08
N GLY A 238 -19.65 -19.58 4.54
CA GLY A 238 -18.52 -20.11 5.31
C GLY A 238 -18.84 -21.31 6.20
N GLY A 239 -20.09 -21.80 6.17
CA GLY A 239 -20.55 -22.84 7.09
C GLY A 239 -20.44 -22.38 8.54
N ASP A 240 -19.83 -23.21 9.38
CA ASP A 240 -19.62 -22.92 10.81
C ASP A 240 -18.27 -22.22 11.10
N LYS A 241 -17.46 -21.95 10.07
CA LYS A 241 -16.12 -21.34 10.25
C LYS A 241 -16.22 -19.85 10.55
N ASP A 242 -15.40 -19.38 11.48
CA ASP A 242 -15.20 -17.94 11.69
C ASP A 242 -14.47 -17.32 10.48
N ALA A 243 -14.68 -16.03 10.20
CA ALA A 243 -13.99 -15.34 9.11
C ALA A 243 -12.46 -15.45 9.22
N LYS A 244 -11.90 -15.44 10.44
CA LYS A 244 -10.47 -15.59 10.68
C LYS A 244 -9.91 -16.96 10.27
N GLU A 245 -10.74 -18.00 10.29
CA GLU A 245 -10.35 -19.36 9.89
C GLU A 245 -10.40 -19.55 8.37
N ARG A 246 -11.12 -18.66 7.67
CA ARG A 246 -11.32 -18.69 6.21
C ARG A 246 -10.33 -17.80 5.45
N VAL A 247 -9.72 -16.84 6.15
CA VAL A 247 -8.83 -15.82 5.60
C VAL A 247 -7.36 -16.16 5.87
N LEU A 248 -6.55 -16.11 4.82
CA LEU A 248 -5.10 -16.03 4.92
C LEU A 248 -4.66 -14.61 4.55
N TRP A 249 -3.91 -13.97 5.44
CA TRP A 249 -3.35 -12.64 5.18
C TRP A 249 -2.02 -12.75 4.44
N VAL A 250 -1.82 -11.99 3.36
CA VAL A 250 -0.62 -12.07 2.52
C VAL A 250 0.01 -10.70 2.43
N ALA A 251 1.21 -10.55 3.00
CA ALA A 251 1.88 -9.26 3.08
C ALA A 251 3.40 -9.38 3.17
N GLN A 252 4.11 -8.34 2.73
CA GLN A 252 5.55 -8.17 2.94
C GLN A 252 5.86 -7.50 4.28
N SER A 253 5.05 -6.52 4.71
CA SER A 253 5.36 -5.76 5.92
C SER A 253 5.09 -6.56 7.19
N LEU A 254 6.14 -6.84 7.95
CA LEU A 254 6.03 -7.47 9.26
C LEU A 254 5.35 -6.53 10.26
N PHE A 255 5.72 -5.24 10.22
CA PHE A 255 5.19 -4.20 11.11
C PHE A 255 3.73 -3.85 10.82
N HIS A 256 3.38 -3.58 9.55
CA HIS A 256 2.04 -3.10 9.22
C HIS A 256 0.99 -4.20 9.16
N ASP A 257 1.37 -5.43 8.78
CA ASP A 257 0.39 -6.49 8.48
C ASP A 257 0.62 -7.76 9.31
N VAL A 258 1.75 -8.45 9.14
CA VAL A 258 1.95 -9.80 9.69
C VAL A 258 1.81 -9.84 11.21
N HIS A 259 2.48 -8.94 11.93
CA HIS A 259 2.37 -8.90 13.39
C HIS A 259 0.97 -8.51 13.88
N PRO A 260 0.33 -7.44 13.37
CA PRO A 260 -1.05 -7.09 13.73
C PRO A 260 -2.05 -8.23 13.51
N VAL A 261 -2.03 -8.91 12.36
CA VAL A 261 -3.00 -9.98 12.05
C VAL A 261 -2.78 -11.22 12.91
N SER A 262 -1.52 -11.53 13.20
CA SER A 262 -1.16 -12.62 14.13
C SER A 262 -1.74 -12.38 15.52
N LYS A 263 -1.68 -11.14 16.04
CA LYS A 263 -2.25 -10.77 17.35
C LYS A 263 -3.75 -10.96 17.46
N ILE A 264 -4.49 -10.88 16.34
CA ILE A 264 -5.94 -11.10 16.33
C ILE A 264 -6.34 -12.52 15.91
N GLY A 265 -5.37 -13.43 15.75
CA GLY A 265 -5.58 -14.84 15.45
C GLY A 265 -5.80 -15.17 13.98
N VAL A 266 -5.42 -14.28 13.06
CA VAL A 266 -5.46 -14.54 11.61
C VAL A 266 -4.11 -15.08 11.17
N GLN A 267 -4.12 -16.17 10.40
CA GLN A 267 -2.91 -16.75 9.83
C GLN A 267 -2.42 -15.92 8.64
N SER A 268 -1.11 -15.95 8.40
CA SER A 268 -0.52 -15.18 7.30
C SER A 268 0.57 -15.90 6.53
N ALA A 269 0.72 -15.53 5.26
CA ALA A 269 1.88 -15.82 4.43
C ALA A 269 2.72 -14.55 4.29
N TRP A 270 3.96 -14.60 4.78
CA TRP A 270 4.92 -13.51 4.63
C TRP A 270 5.62 -13.59 3.26
N ILE A 271 5.54 -12.51 2.49
CA ILE A 271 6.23 -12.36 1.21
C ILE A 271 7.54 -11.60 1.45
N ASP A 272 8.65 -12.32 1.61
CA ASP A 272 9.97 -11.76 1.89
C ASP A 272 10.65 -11.25 0.62
N ARG A 273 10.14 -10.13 0.10
CA ARG A 273 10.67 -9.47 -1.10
C ARG A 273 12.15 -9.15 -0.92
N LYS A 274 13.01 -9.94 -1.57
CA LYS A 274 14.47 -9.76 -1.51
C LYS A 274 14.88 -8.33 -1.87
N GLY A 275 15.61 -7.69 -0.96
CA GLY A 275 16.11 -6.33 -1.14
C GLY A 275 15.17 -5.23 -0.65
N ALA A 276 13.99 -5.57 -0.10
CA ALA A 276 13.17 -4.62 0.62
C ALA A 276 13.94 -4.02 1.80
N VAL A 277 13.86 -2.71 1.95
CA VAL A 277 14.45 -1.93 3.04
C VAL A 277 13.44 -1.74 4.16
N MET A 278 12.17 -1.54 3.78
CA MET A 278 11.12 -1.08 4.70
C MET A 278 10.17 -2.20 5.12
N GLY A 279 9.51 -2.01 6.26
CA GLY A 279 8.53 -2.95 6.81
C GLY A 279 9.14 -4.15 7.55
N LEU A 280 10.46 -4.20 7.69
CA LEU A 280 11.25 -5.29 8.32
C LEU A 280 11.87 -4.90 9.67
N ASN A 281 11.41 -3.81 10.26
CA ASN A 281 11.92 -3.19 11.49
C ASN A 281 11.45 -3.92 12.78
N VAL A 282 11.03 -5.17 12.66
CA VAL A 282 10.58 -6.07 13.72
C VAL A 282 11.04 -7.49 13.41
N GLU A 283 11.13 -8.35 14.42
CA GLU A 283 11.55 -9.75 14.23
C GLU A 283 10.64 -10.49 13.23
N PRO A 284 11.17 -11.33 12.34
CA PRO A 284 10.38 -12.09 11.36
C PRO A 284 9.68 -13.28 12.01
N VAL A 285 8.65 -13.00 12.80
CA VAL A 285 7.85 -14.00 13.52
C VAL A 285 6.35 -13.82 13.25
N GLY A 286 5.54 -14.79 13.69
CA GLY A 286 4.08 -14.66 13.65
C GLY A 286 3.40 -14.98 12.32
N TYR A 287 4.16 -15.31 11.26
CA TYR A 287 3.62 -15.85 10.01
C TYR A 287 3.54 -17.39 10.03
N SER A 288 2.60 -17.95 9.26
CA SER A 288 2.40 -19.38 9.09
C SER A 288 3.15 -19.94 7.88
N TRP A 289 3.22 -19.16 6.79
CA TRP A 289 4.00 -19.48 5.59
C TRP A 289 4.97 -18.37 5.23
N LYS A 290 6.04 -18.73 4.54
CA LYS A 290 6.99 -17.81 3.94
C LYS A 290 7.17 -18.15 2.46
N ALA A 291 7.22 -17.12 1.63
CA ALA A 291 7.64 -17.18 0.24
C ALA A 291 8.47 -15.93 -0.07
N ASP A 292 9.44 -16.00 -0.97
CA ASP A 292 10.25 -14.83 -1.37
C ASP A 292 9.47 -13.92 -2.36
N THR A 293 8.50 -14.52 -3.07
CA THR A 293 7.68 -13.83 -4.08
C THR A 293 6.22 -14.30 -4.03
N LEU A 294 5.32 -13.54 -4.65
CA LEU A 294 3.93 -13.99 -4.78
C LEU A 294 3.82 -15.18 -5.74
N GLY A 295 4.67 -15.21 -6.78
CA GLY A 295 4.80 -16.37 -7.67
C GLY A 295 5.10 -17.66 -6.94
N GLU A 296 6.04 -17.63 -5.99
CA GLU A 296 6.36 -18.79 -5.15
C GLU A 296 5.18 -19.21 -4.26
N LEU A 297 4.46 -18.27 -3.65
CA LEU A 297 3.24 -18.60 -2.89
C LEU A 297 2.20 -19.31 -3.79
N ALA A 298 2.01 -18.84 -5.03
CA ALA A 298 1.11 -19.50 -5.98
C ALA A 298 1.57 -20.93 -6.31
N GLU A 299 2.87 -21.16 -6.47
CA GLU A 299 3.43 -22.51 -6.68
C GLU A 299 3.24 -23.42 -5.45
N MET A 300 3.34 -22.88 -4.23
CA MET A 300 3.09 -23.63 -3.00
C MET A 300 1.63 -24.12 -2.96
N VAL A 301 0.67 -23.24 -3.28
CA VAL A 301 -0.76 -23.61 -3.38
C VAL A 301 -1.00 -24.70 -4.43
N GLU A 302 -0.39 -24.57 -5.61
CA GLU A 302 -0.51 -25.58 -6.68
C GLU A 302 0.04 -26.94 -6.25
N LYS A 303 1.12 -26.97 -5.46
CA LYS A 303 1.72 -28.22 -4.94
C LYS A 303 0.85 -28.90 -3.90
N GLU A 304 0.22 -28.14 -2.99
CA GLU A 304 -0.70 -28.70 -1.99
C GLU A 304 -2.03 -29.20 -2.59
N SER A 305 -2.36 -28.77 -3.80
CA SER A 305 -3.59 -29.16 -4.50
C SER A 305 -3.48 -30.46 -5.30
N LYS A 306 -2.29 -31.09 -5.34
CA LYS A 306 -2.00 -32.34 -6.05
C LYS A 306 -1.92 -33.51 -5.08
#